data_AF-A0A8S9ER16-F1
#
_entry.id   AF-A0A8S9ER16-F1
#
_cell.length_a   1.000
_cell.length_b   1.000
_cell.length_c   1.000
_cell.angle_alpha   90.00
_cell.angle_beta   90.00
_cell.angle_gamma   90.00
#
_symmetry.space_group_name_H-M   'P 1'
#
loop_
_entity.id
_entity.type
_entity.pdbx_description
1 polymer ?
#
loop_
_entity_poly.entity_id
_entity_poly.type
_entity_poly.pdbx_seq_one_letter_code
_entity_poly.pdbx_strand_id
1 'polypeptide(L)'
;GMLNVHPSYLPRWRGPAPIVHTVLHGDKVTGVTIMEIRPKRFDVGPIIKQEEIAVPPHCTARELEAMLSKMGANMLISVLKNLPESLKNKREQPKEGVTFAPKISIAKSCIKWEEQTAAQVIQLHRAIGSMFPLQTLWKGSTVKLLDFVEVEDVPGFADQLLNDHGAVPGSLLYHKVSQMLIARCKEGWVGIKTVVLKKKLTAVDFYNGYMHSCFQKNSRTVHQECRFQTLKLSTTKKTLKEREI
;
A
#
# COMPACT_ATOMS: atom_id res chain seq x y z
N GLY A 1 29.34 2.56 -21.32
CA GLY A 1 28.81 2.02 -20.04
C GLY A 1 27.30 1.90 -20.14
N MET A 2 26.62 1.66 -19.02
CA MET A 2 25.15 1.63 -18.95
C MET A 2 24.67 2.56 -17.84
N LEU A 3 23.61 3.32 -18.12
CA LEU A 3 22.95 4.20 -17.16
C LEU A 3 21.64 3.55 -16.70
N ASN A 4 21.27 3.76 -15.44
CA ASN A 4 19.95 3.42 -14.91
C ASN A 4 19.24 4.68 -14.42
N VAL A 5 17.91 4.73 -14.61
CA VAL A 5 17.02 5.74 -14.02
C VAL A 5 16.28 5.05 -12.89
N HIS A 6 16.72 5.29 -11.66
CA HIS A 6 16.18 4.65 -10.47
C HIS A 6 15.17 5.57 -9.77
N PRO A 7 13.91 5.14 -9.56
CA PRO A 7 12.87 6.01 -9.00
C PRO A 7 12.88 6.00 -7.46
N SER A 8 14.04 6.31 -6.89
CA SER A 8 14.20 6.73 -5.49
C SER A 8 15.34 7.72 -5.36
N TYR A 9 15.38 8.39 -4.20
CA TYR A 9 16.53 9.17 -3.77
C TYR A 9 17.59 8.24 -3.12
N LEU A 10 18.43 7.61 -3.96
CA LEU A 10 19.50 6.71 -3.51
C LEU A 10 20.43 7.39 -2.47
N PRO A 11 20.93 6.66 -1.46
CA PRO A 11 20.97 5.19 -1.39
C PRO A 11 19.73 4.52 -0.79
N ARG A 12 18.69 5.30 -0.46
CA ARG A 12 17.43 4.77 0.06
C ARG A 12 16.67 4.02 -1.04
N TRP A 13 16.08 2.89 -0.70
CA TRP A 13 15.25 2.04 -1.56
C TRP A 13 15.97 1.49 -2.81
N ARG A 14 17.10 0.81 -2.62
CA ARG A 14 17.70 -0.03 -3.66
C ARG A 14 16.83 -1.26 -3.95
N GLY A 15 16.75 -1.70 -5.19
CA GLY A 15 16.01 -2.90 -5.57
C GLY A 15 14.73 -2.63 -6.37
N PRO A 16 13.88 -3.64 -6.54
CA PRO A 16 12.88 -3.65 -7.62
C PRO A 16 11.59 -2.87 -7.36
N ALA A 17 11.29 -2.45 -6.12
CA ALA A 17 9.99 -1.81 -5.80
C ALA A 17 10.07 -0.47 -5.03
N PRO A 18 10.99 0.46 -5.38
CA PRO A 18 11.26 1.66 -4.59
C PRO A 18 10.04 2.57 -4.37
N ILE A 19 9.24 2.78 -5.41
CA ILE A 19 8.03 3.65 -5.35
C ILE A 19 7.04 3.10 -4.33
N VAL A 20 6.80 1.79 -4.37
CA VAL A 20 5.87 1.12 -3.45
C VAL A 20 6.38 1.21 -2.01
N HIS A 21 7.68 0.99 -1.79
CA HIS A 21 8.25 1.10 -0.45
C HIS A 21 8.28 2.54 0.07
N THR A 22 8.46 3.53 -0.80
CA THR A 22 8.37 4.96 -0.45
C THR A 22 6.99 5.27 0.12
N VAL A 23 5.93 4.86 -0.59
CA VAL A 23 4.55 5.05 -0.11
C VAL A 23 4.29 4.18 1.12
N LEU A 24 4.67 2.91 1.11
CA LEU A 24 4.38 1.97 2.21
C LEU A 24 4.96 2.43 3.56
N HIS A 25 6.11 3.09 3.57
CA HIS A 25 6.76 3.57 4.79
C HIS A 25 6.43 5.04 5.11
N GLY A 26 5.57 5.68 4.31
CA GLY A 26 5.12 7.05 4.57
C GLY A 26 6.22 8.09 4.42
N ASP A 27 7.21 7.84 3.55
CA ASP A 27 8.30 8.77 3.28
C ASP A 27 7.75 10.13 2.82
N LYS A 28 8.29 11.21 3.37
CA LYS A 28 7.88 12.58 3.03
C LYS A 28 8.61 13.15 1.82
N VAL A 29 9.75 12.56 1.48
CA VAL A 29 10.61 12.96 0.37
C VAL A 29 11.06 11.70 -0.34
N THR A 30 11.13 11.77 -1.66
CA THR A 30 11.74 10.76 -2.52
C THR A 30 12.43 11.46 -3.68
N GLY A 31 12.75 10.75 -4.77
CA GLY A 31 13.39 11.38 -5.91
C GLY A 31 13.63 10.42 -7.06
N VAL A 32 14.37 10.90 -8.04
CA VAL A 32 14.92 10.08 -9.12
C VAL A 32 16.44 10.19 -9.08
N THR A 33 17.10 9.06 -9.26
CA THR A 33 18.56 8.98 -9.36
C THR A 33 18.97 8.40 -10.70
N ILE A 34 19.77 9.14 -11.45
CA ILE A 34 20.49 8.62 -12.62
C ILE A 34 21.85 8.15 -12.14
N MET A 35 22.18 6.89 -12.39
CA MET A 35 23.44 6.29 -11.94
C MET A 35 24.06 5.40 -13.03
N GLU A 36 25.36 5.13 -12.91
CA GLU A 36 25.99 4.05 -13.67
C GLU A 36 25.63 2.69 -13.07
N ILE A 37 25.55 1.66 -13.92
CA ILE A 37 25.37 0.29 -13.45
C ILE A 37 26.74 -0.33 -13.15
N ARG A 38 26.87 -0.99 -11.99
CA ARG A 38 28.04 -1.81 -11.65
C ARG A 38 27.77 -3.28 -12.02
N PRO A 39 28.73 -4.02 -12.59
CA PRO A 39 28.57 -5.45 -12.84
C PRO A 39 28.25 -6.21 -11.55
N LYS A 40 27.29 -7.15 -11.61
CA LYS A 40 26.91 -8.07 -10.52
C LYS A 40 26.38 -7.41 -9.24
N ARG A 41 26.06 -6.11 -9.24
CA ARG A 41 25.47 -5.40 -8.09
C ARG A 41 24.34 -4.47 -8.53
N PHE A 42 23.17 -4.62 -7.93
CA PHE A 42 21.99 -3.79 -8.24
C PHE A 42 22.01 -2.49 -7.44
N ASP A 43 21.79 -1.37 -8.13
CA ASP A 43 21.54 -0.03 -7.56
C ASP A 43 22.62 0.51 -6.62
N VAL A 44 23.88 0.10 -6.79
CA VAL A 44 25.03 0.56 -5.99
C VAL A 44 25.99 1.49 -6.72
N GLY A 45 25.77 1.72 -8.02
CA GLY A 45 26.75 2.45 -8.83
C GLY A 45 26.76 3.96 -8.56
N PRO A 46 27.81 4.66 -9.05
CA PRO A 46 27.96 6.10 -8.88
C PRO A 46 26.73 6.87 -9.38
N ILE A 47 26.30 7.84 -8.59
CA ILE A 47 25.25 8.79 -8.94
C ILE A 47 25.82 9.80 -9.92
N ILE A 48 25.15 9.97 -11.06
CA ILE A 48 25.44 11.00 -12.06
C ILE A 48 24.61 12.25 -11.78
N LYS A 49 23.30 12.06 -11.57
CA LYS A 49 22.37 13.14 -11.27
C LYS A 49 21.29 12.63 -10.33
N GLN A 50 20.83 13.47 -9.44
CA GLN A 50 19.80 13.12 -8.48
C GLN A 50 18.95 14.35 -8.17
N GLU A 51 17.63 14.20 -8.17
CA GLU A 51 16.68 15.26 -7.84
C GLU A 51 15.67 14.71 -6.83
N GLU A 52 15.35 15.54 -5.84
CA GLU A 52 14.39 15.21 -4.79
C GLU A 52 13.02 15.83 -5.06
N ILE A 53 11.97 15.19 -4.54
CA ILE A 53 10.59 15.68 -4.58
C ILE A 53 9.93 15.40 -3.24
N ALA A 54 9.10 16.33 -2.78
CA ALA A 54 8.18 16.07 -1.69
C ALA A 54 7.11 15.07 -2.14
N VAL A 55 6.89 14.00 -1.36
CA VAL A 55 5.81 13.05 -1.60
C VAL A 55 4.50 13.71 -1.17
N PRO A 56 3.53 13.91 -2.08
CA PRO A 56 2.27 14.55 -1.70
C PRO A 56 1.54 13.76 -0.61
N PRO A 57 0.82 14.44 0.30
CA PRO A 57 0.00 13.76 1.29
C PRO A 57 -1.06 12.90 0.58
N HIS A 58 -1.41 11.76 1.18
CA HIS A 58 -2.37 10.79 0.62
C HIS A 58 -2.03 10.21 -0.76
N CYS A 59 -0.84 10.47 -1.31
CA CYS A 59 -0.40 9.98 -2.61
C CYS A 59 -0.38 8.44 -2.68
N THR A 60 -0.89 7.91 -3.78
CA THR A 60 -0.81 6.48 -4.14
C THR A 60 0.49 6.18 -4.87
N ALA A 61 0.91 4.91 -4.86
CA ALA A 61 2.10 4.49 -5.62
C ALA A 61 1.97 4.76 -7.13
N ARG A 62 0.74 4.66 -7.68
CA ARG A 62 0.47 4.94 -9.10
C ARG A 62 0.64 6.42 -9.44
N GLU A 63 0.16 7.31 -8.58
CA GLU A 63 0.34 8.76 -8.77
C GLU A 63 1.83 9.14 -8.63
N LEU A 64 2.51 8.56 -7.64
CA LEU A 64 3.94 8.78 -7.43
C LEU A 64 4.78 8.27 -8.62
N GLU A 65 4.43 7.11 -9.17
CA GLU A 65 5.04 6.58 -10.38
C GLU A 65 4.91 7.53 -11.56
N ALA A 66 3.73 8.10 -11.79
CA ALA A 66 3.52 9.06 -12.88
C ALA A 66 4.39 10.32 -12.72
N MET A 67 4.51 10.85 -11.50
CA MET A 67 5.35 12.00 -11.20
C MET A 67 6.84 11.69 -11.43
N LEU A 68 7.32 10.57 -10.87
CA LEU A 68 8.73 10.17 -10.96
C LEU A 68 9.12 9.74 -12.38
N SER A 69 8.21 9.14 -13.14
CA SER A 69 8.44 8.80 -14.54
C SER A 69 8.70 10.05 -15.39
N LYS A 70 7.85 11.07 -15.24
CA LYS A 70 8.03 12.36 -15.95
C LYS A 70 9.32 13.06 -15.54
N MET A 71 9.62 13.08 -14.24
CA MET A 71 10.88 13.63 -13.73
C MET A 71 12.09 12.87 -14.29
N GLY A 72 12.09 11.54 -14.21
CA GLY A 72 13.21 10.71 -14.66
C GLY A 72 13.48 10.83 -16.16
N ALA A 73 12.43 10.93 -16.99
CA ALA A 73 12.58 11.18 -18.42
C ALA A 73 13.29 12.52 -18.70
N ASN A 74 12.84 13.60 -18.04
CA ASN A 74 13.44 14.92 -18.19
C ASN A 74 14.89 14.96 -17.70
N MET A 75 15.16 14.34 -16.54
CA MET A 75 16.50 14.20 -16.00
C MET A 75 17.42 13.44 -16.95
N LEU A 76 16.94 12.33 -17.53
CA LEU A 76 17.74 11.51 -18.44
C LEU A 76 18.12 12.30 -19.69
N ILE A 77 17.17 13.02 -20.28
CA ILE A 77 17.45 13.91 -21.42
C ILE A 77 18.49 14.97 -21.03
N SER A 78 18.40 15.57 -19.83
CA SER A 78 19.37 16.57 -19.38
C SER A 78 20.79 16.01 -19.25
N VAL A 79 20.92 14.77 -18.73
CA VAL A 79 22.21 14.08 -18.61
C VAL A 79 22.77 13.74 -19.98
N LEU A 80 21.94 13.25 -20.91
CA LEU A 80 22.39 12.85 -22.25
C LEU A 80 22.82 14.05 -23.11
N LYS A 81 22.18 15.22 -22.95
CA LYS A 81 22.56 16.45 -23.67
C LYS A 81 23.98 16.93 -23.36
N ASN A 82 24.49 16.65 -22.16
CA ASN A 82 25.86 16.99 -21.76
C ASN A 82 26.53 15.80 -21.06
N LEU A 83 26.56 14.66 -21.75
CA LEU A 83 26.99 13.40 -21.16
C LEU A 83 28.45 13.40 -20.68
N PRO A 84 29.45 13.93 -21.43
CA PRO A 84 30.84 13.92 -20.98
C PRO A 84 31.02 14.66 -19.65
N GLU A 85 30.43 15.84 -19.50
CA GLU A 85 30.50 16.63 -18.27
C GLU A 85 29.69 15.99 -17.14
N SER A 86 28.51 15.44 -17.43
CA SER A 86 27.71 14.72 -16.43
C SER A 86 28.45 13.53 -15.85
N LEU A 87 29.15 12.75 -16.69
CA LEU A 87 29.94 11.60 -16.24
C LEU A 87 31.18 12.01 -15.43
N LYS A 88 31.77 13.17 -15.71
CA LYS A 88 32.89 13.72 -14.95
C LYS A 88 32.50 14.06 -13.51
N ASN A 89 31.26 14.50 -13.32
CA ASN A 89 30.72 14.92 -12.02
C ASN A 89 30.07 13.78 -11.20
N LYS A 90 30.19 12.52 -11.64
CA LYS A 90 29.62 11.39 -10.90
C LYS A 90 30.26 11.21 -9.53
N ARG A 91 29.46 10.79 -8.55
CA ARG A 91 29.89 10.57 -7.16
C ARG A 91 29.46 9.20 -6.65
N GLU A 92 30.27 8.56 -5.83
CA GLU A 92 29.87 7.32 -5.17
C GLU A 92 28.68 7.55 -4.23
N GLN A 93 27.83 6.54 -4.09
CA GLN A 93 26.71 6.60 -3.14
C GLN A 93 27.24 6.66 -1.70
N PRO A 94 26.61 7.42 -0.80
CA PRO A 94 26.96 7.38 0.60
C PRO A 94 26.67 5.99 1.20
N LYS A 95 27.44 5.61 2.22
CA LYS A 95 27.24 4.35 2.95
C LYS A 95 26.09 4.42 3.96
N GLU A 96 25.81 5.61 4.46
CA GLU A 96 24.72 5.90 5.38
C GLU A 96 23.38 6.04 4.64
N GLY A 97 22.28 5.62 5.26
CA GLY A 97 20.93 5.73 4.69
C GLY A 97 20.55 4.66 3.66
N VAL A 98 21.40 3.64 3.44
CA VAL A 98 21.10 2.52 2.54
C VAL A 98 19.91 1.72 3.06
N THR A 99 18.87 1.59 2.23
CA THR A 99 17.74 0.67 2.49
C THR A 99 17.39 -0.11 1.23
N PHE A 100 16.59 -1.17 1.39
CA PHE A 100 16.22 -2.08 0.30
C PHE A 100 14.70 -2.12 0.10
N ALA A 101 14.30 -2.14 -1.16
CA ALA A 101 12.93 -2.18 -1.64
C ALA A 101 12.66 -3.51 -2.35
N PRO A 102 12.56 -4.65 -1.63
CA PRO A 102 12.33 -5.96 -2.22
C PRO A 102 10.99 -6.03 -2.94
N LYS A 103 10.87 -7.01 -3.86
CA LYS A 103 9.65 -7.25 -4.63
C LYS A 103 8.46 -7.50 -3.69
N ILE A 104 7.34 -6.86 -3.98
CA ILE A 104 6.10 -7.01 -3.21
C ILE A 104 5.37 -8.28 -3.67
N SER A 105 4.98 -9.12 -2.70
CA SER A 105 4.16 -10.31 -2.95
C SER A 105 2.68 -10.01 -2.69
N ILE A 106 1.80 -10.77 -3.34
CA ILE A 106 0.35 -10.69 -3.12
C ILE A 106 -0.04 -10.96 -1.66
N ALA A 107 0.78 -11.73 -0.91
CA ALA A 107 0.54 -11.98 0.51
C ALA A 107 0.53 -10.70 1.35
N LYS A 108 1.23 -9.64 0.90
CA LYS A 108 1.20 -8.33 1.55
C LYS A 108 -0.19 -7.67 1.47
N SER A 109 -1.06 -8.09 0.54
CA SER A 109 -2.41 -7.54 0.41
C SER A 109 -3.41 -8.12 1.42
N CYS A 110 -3.06 -9.17 2.15
CA CYS A 110 -3.90 -9.71 3.21
C CYS A 110 -3.87 -8.76 4.42
N ILE A 111 -5.01 -8.16 4.72
CA ILE A 111 -5.15 -7.28 5.88
C ILE A 111 -5.05 -8.13 7.13
N LYS A 112 -4.17 -7.71 8.04
CA LYS A 112 -4.02 -8.26 9.38
C LYS A 112 -4.74 -7.35 10.37
N TRP A 113 -6.05 -7.54 10.51
CA TRP A 113 -6.91 -6.66 11.32
C TRP A 113 -6.42 -6.52 12.76
N GLU A 114 -5.92 -7.60 13.34
CA GLU A 114 -5.45 -7.64 14.73
C GLU A 114 -4.09 -6.96 14.94
N GLU A 115 -3.31 -6.78 13.88
CA GLU A 115 -1.95 -6.22 13.94
C GLU A 115 -1.86 -4.79 13.39
N GLN A 116 -2.73 -4.43 12.45
CA GLN A 116 -2.63 -3.18 11.70
C GLN A 116 -3.56 -2.11 12.24
N THR A 117 -3.03 -0.88 12.37
CA THR A 117 -3.84 0.32 12.62
C THR A 117 -4.57 0.75 11.35
N ALA A 118 -5.59 1.59 11.48
CA ALA A 118 -6.31 2.16 10.34
C ALA A 118 -5.38 2.89 9.37
N ALA A 119 -4.50 3.73 9.91
CA ALA A 119 -3.48 4.43 9.12
C ALA A 119 -2.58 3.46 8.34
N GLN A 120 -2.17 2.34 8.95
CA GLN A 120 -1.37 1.31 8.26
C GLN A 120 -2.15 0.61 7.15
N VAL A 121 -3.45 0.32 7.33
CA VAL A 121 -4.30 -0.27 6.29
C VAL A 121 -4.49 0.69 5.12
N ILE A 122 -4.73 1.98 5.40
CA ILE A 122 -4.86 3.02 4.35
C ILE A 122 -3.52 3.22 3.63
N GLN A 123 -2.41 3.25 4.34
CA GLN A 123 -1.07 3.37 3.74
C GLN A 123 -0.75 2.17 2.86
N LEU A 124 -1.08 0.96 3.32
CA LEU A 124 -0.96 -0.27 2.53
C LEU A 124 -1.81 -0.20 1.27
N HIS A 125 -3.08 0.21 1.37
CA HIS A 125 -3.96 0.39 0.22
C HIS A 125 -3.36 1.37 -0.80
N ARG A 126 -2.87 2.54 -0.35
CA ARG A 126 -2.22 3.53 -1.23
C ARG A 126 -0.97 2.98 -1.91
N ALA A 127 -0.20 2.14 -1.21
CA ALA A 127 1.04 1.57 -1.73
C ALA A 127 0.83 0.45 -2.75
N ILE A 128 -0.16 -0.43 -2.55
CA ILE A 128 -0.30 -1.67 -3.35
C ILE A 128 -1.67 -1.89 -3.99
N GLY A 129 -2.70 -1.13 -3.61
CA GLY A 129 -4.10 -1.41 -3.96
C GLY A 129 -4.38 -1.45 -5.46
N SER A 130 -3.64 -0.70 -6.27
CA SER A 130 -3.74 -0.72 -7.74
C SER A 130 -3.22 -2.02 -8.36
N MET A 131 -2.25 -2.68 -7.73
CA MET A 131 -1.67 -3.95 -8.19
C MET A 131 -2.37 -5.14 -7.54
N PHE A 132 -2.58 -5.05 -6.23
CA PHE A 132 -3.16 -6.07 -5.38
C PHE A 132 -4.23 -5.43 -4.50
N PRO A 133 -5.52 -5.52 -4.88
CA PRO A 133 -6.62 -5.21 -3.99
C PRO A 133 -6.41 -5.88 -2.64
N LEU A 134 -6.68 -5.14 -1.55
CA LEU A 134 -6.53 -5.69 -0.21
C LEU A 134 -7.56 -6.79 0.02
N GLN A 135 -7.16 -7.83 0.74
CA GLN A 135 -7.92 -9.06 0.90
C GLN A 135 -8.18 -9.35 2.37
N THR A 136 -9.35 -9.92 2.62
CA THR A 136 -9.76 -10.42 3.93
C THR A 136 -10.70 -11.62 3.75
N LEU A 137 -11.08 -12.27 4.83
CA LEU A 137 -12.12 -13.29 4.84
C LEU A 137 -13.45 -12.71 5.34
N TRP A 138 -14.53 -13.15 4.71
CA TRP A 138 -15.91 -12.96 5.16
C TRP A 138 -16.61 -14.31 5.19
N LYS A 139 -17.02 -14.79 6.36
CA LYS A 139 -17.67 -16.11 6.56
C LYS A 139 -16.95 -17.25 5.80
N GLY A 140 -15.62 -17.30 5.94
CA GLY A 140 -14.76 -18.31 5.29
C GLY A 140 -14.45 -18.08 3.80
N SER A 141 -15.06 -17.09 3.15
CA SER A 141 -14.79 -16.74 1.76
C SER A 141 -13.82 -15.57 1.64
N THR A 142 -12.85 -15.66 0.73
CA THR A 142 -11.97 -14.52 0.42
C THR A 142 -12.77 -13.41 -0.24
N VAL A 143 -12.61 -12.20 0.27
CA VAL A 143 -13.15 -10.96 -0.30
C VAL A 143 -12.02 -9.99 -0.58
N LYS A 144 -12.14 -9.23 -1.67
CA LYS A 144 -11.28 -8.07 -1.94
C LYS A 144 -12.02 -6.81 -1.54
N LEU A 145 -11.28 -5.86 -0.98
CA LEU A 145 -11.77 -4.56 -0.53
C LEU A 145 -11.14 -3.48 -1.40
N LEU A 146 -11.96 -2.53 -1.82
CA LEU A 146 -11.59 -1.44 -2.71
C LEU A 146 -12.16 -0.12 -2.15
N ASP A 147 -11.66 0.99 -2.66
CA ASP A 147 -12.19 2.33 -2.39
C ASP A 147 -12.20 2.65 -0.88
N PHE A 148 -11.02 2.52 -0.26
CA PHE A 148 -10.81 2.81 1.15
C PHE A 148 -10.92 4.32 1.44
N VAL A 149 -11.43 4.65 2.62
CA VAL A 149 -11.66 6.02 3.07
C VAL A 149 -11.16 6.17 4.51
N GLU A 150 -10.46 7.27 4.79
CA GLU A 150 -10.11 7.70 6.15
C GLU A 150 -11.37 8.23 6.84
N VAL A 151 -11.71 7.73 8.03
CA VAL A 151 -13.01 7.98 8.68
C VAL A 151 -12.98 9.05 9.78
N GLU A 152 -11.80 9.61 10.06
CA GLU A 152 -11.59 10.61 11.11
C GLU A 152 -12.44 11.88 10.86
N ASP A 153 -12.79 12.16 9.60
CA ASP A 153 -13.58 13.33 9.20
C ASP A 153 -15.03 13.01 8.79
N VAL A 154 -15.55 11.80 9.08
CA VAL A 154 -16.91 11.43 8.68
C VAL A 154 -17.94 11.98 9.69
N PRO A 155 -18.87 12.87 9.28
CA PRO A 155 -19.87 13.44 10.19
C PRO A 155 -20.77 12.36 10.81
N GLY A 156 -21.02 12.44 12.12
CA GLY A 156 -21.86 11.51 12.87
C GLY A 156 -21.20 10.16 13.21
N PHE A 157 -19.97 9.92 12.76
CA PHE A 157 -19.28 8.67 13.05
C PHE A 157 -18.89 8.55 14.53
N ALA A 158 -18.46 9.65 15.16
CA ALA A 158 -18.10 9.66 16.58
C ALA A 158 -19.26 9.21 17.49
N ASP A 159 -20.49 9.63 17.19
CA ASP A 159 -21.68 9.24 17.94
C ASP A 159 -22.00 7.74 17.78
N GLN A 160 -21.76 7.19 16.59
CA GLN A 160 -21.93 5.75 16.35
C GLN A 160 -20.86 4.92 17.07
N LEU A 161 -19.65 5.43 17.23
CA LEU A 161 -18.55 4.77 17.95
C LEU A 161 -18.76 4.74 19.47
N LEU A 162 -19.27 5.82 20.05
CA LEU A 162 -19.55 5.89 21.49
C LEU A 162 -20.53 4.82 21.95
N ASN A 163 -21.37 4.33 21.05
CA ASN A 163 -22.37 3.29 21.31
C ASN A 163 -21.86 1.86 21.06
N ASP A 164 -20.62 1.67 20.58
CA ASP A 164 -20.05 0.36 20.24
C ASP A 164 -18.92 -0.06 21.21
N HIS A 165 -19.31 -0.37 22.45
CA HIS A 165 -18.38 -0.82 23.50
C HIS A 165 -17.83 -2.25 23.30
N GLY A 166 -18.18 -2.94 22.21
CA GLY A 166 -17.84 -4.34 21.95
C GLY A 166 -16.98 -4.60 20.70
N ALA A 167 -16.62 -3.56 19.95
CA ALA A 167 -15.88 -3.69 18.69
C ALA A 167 -14.48 -4.29 18.88
N VAL A 168 -14.29 -5.49 18.33
CA VAL A 168 -12.98 -6.14 18.18
C VAL A 168 -12.44 -5.94 16.75
N PRO A 169 -11.11 -6.08 16.51
CA PRO A 169 -10.56 -5.97 15.17
C PRO A 169 -11.30 -6.84 14.14
N GLY A 170 -11.58 -6.26 12.98
CA GLY A 170 -12.38 -6.81 11.90
C GLY A 170 -13.90 -6.57 12.04
N SER A 171 -14.39 -6.06 13.19
CA SER A 171 -15.83 -5.78 13.37
C SER A 171 -16.32 -4.80 12.32
N LEU A 172 -17.49 -5.06 11.76
CA LEU A 172 -18.07 -4.22 10.72
C LEU A 172 -19.31 -3.48 11.19
N LEU A 173 -19.35 -2.20 10.84
CA LEU A 173 -20.52 -1.35 10.92
C LEU A 173 -20.91 -0.88 9.52
N TYR A 174 -22.19 -0.67 9.28
CA TYR A 174 -22.65 0.05 8.09
C TYR A 174 -23.06 1.45 8.51
N HIS A 175 -22.40 2.46 7.94
CA HIS A 175 -22.74 3.86 8.18
C HIS A 175 -23.68 4.34 7.08
N LYS A 176 -24.95 4.54 7.46
CA LYS A 176 -26.04 4.83 6.52
C LYS A 176 -25.84 6.15 5.77
N VAL A 177 -25.36 7.19 6.47
CA VAL A 177 -25.22 8.54 5.92
C VAL A 177 -24.20 8.57 4.79
N SER A 178 -23.02 7.99 5.02
CA SER A 178 -21.94 7.96 4.02
C SER A 178 -21.94 6.72 3.13
N GLN A 179 -22.94 5.83 3.29
CA GLN A 179 -23.13 4.59 2.55
C GLN A 179 -21.84 3.76 2.42
N MET A 180 -21.14 3.56 3.53
CA MET A 180 -19.88 2.81 3.56
C MET A 180 -19.88 1.76 4.66
N LEU A 181 -19.09 0.70 4.45
CA LEU A 181 -18.72 -0.21 5.53
C LEU A 181 -17.60 0.43 6.33
N ILE A 182 -17.66 0.34 7.65
CA ILE A 182 -16.62 0.79 8.55
C ILE A 182 -16.09 -0.44 9.28
N ALA A 183 -14.79 -0.70 9.11
CA ALA A 183 -14.13 -1.85 9.68
C ALA A 183 -13.17 -1.43 10.81
N ARG A 184 -13.31 -2.09 11.97
CA ARG A 184 -12.42 -1.89 13.11
C ARG A 184 -11.04 -2.46 12.79
N CYS A 185 -10.01 -1.65 12.91
CA CYS A 185 -8.61 -2.11 12.85
C CYS A 185 -8.10 -2.45 14.26
N LYS A 186 -6.81 -2.75 14.44
CA LYS A 186 -6.20 -2.83 15.77
C LYS A 186 -6.47 -1.52 16.55
N GLU A 187 -6.19 -0.41 15.89
CA GLU A 187 -6.43 0.96 16.36
C GLU A 187 -7.07 1.76 15.23
N GLY A 188 -8.07 2.58 15.56
CA GLY A 188 -8.88 3.29 14.57
C GLY A 188 -9.80 2.40 13.73
N TRP A 189 -10.39 3.04 12.72
CA TRP A 189 -11.38 2.47 11.83
C TRP A 189 -11.07 2.86 10.39
N VAL A 190 -11.49 2.05 9.42
CA VAL A 190 -11.36 2.36 7.99
C VAL A 190 -12.69 2.22 7.28
N GLY A 191 -12.98 3.15 6.38
CA GLY A 191 -14.14 3.13 5.52
C GLY A 191 -13.85 2.35 4.25
N ILE A 192 -14.84 1.59 3.76
CA ILE A 192 -14.74 0.77 2.56
C ILE A 192 -16.05 0.95 1.77
N LYS A 193 -15.93 1.42 0.52
CA LYS A 193 -17.10 1.65 -0.34
C LYS A 193 -17.44 0.46 -1.24
N THR A 194 -16.47 -0.40 -1.52
CA THR A 194 -16.63 -1.49 -2.48
C THR A 194 -16.08 -2.80 -1.95
N VAL A 195 -16.88 -3.86 -2.06
CA VAL A 195 -16.50 -5.24 -1.72
C VAL A 195 -16.60 -6.11 -2.97
N VAL A 196 -15.60 -6.95 -3.21
CA VAL A 196 -15.62 -7.96 -4.27
C VAL A 196 -15.58 -9.34 -3.63
N LEU A 197 -16.71 -10.03 -3.67
CA LEU A 197 -16.83 -11.43 -3.22
C LEU A 197 -16.93 -12.35 -4.44
N LYS A 198 -18.12 -12.45 -5.05
CA LYS A 198 -18.36 -13.13 -6.34
C LYS A 198 -18.49 -12.13 -7.50
N LYS A 199 -19.00 -10.95 -7.19
CA LYS A 199 -19.14 -9.79 -8.07
C LYS A 199 -18.73 -8.55 -7.29
N LYS A 200 -18.52 -7.44 -8.00
CA LYS A 200 -18.35 -6.12 -7.39
C LYS A 200 -19.68 -5.70 -6.75
N LEU A 201 -19.65 -5.31 -5.49
CA LEU A 201 -20.78 -4.86 -4.70
C LEU A 201 -20.46 -3.51 -4.09
N THR A 202 -21.44 -2.61 -4.08
CA THR A 202 -21.37 -1.43 -3.21
C THR A 202 -21.46 -1.85 -1.75
N ALA A 203 -21.02 -0.99 -0.83
CA ALA A 203 -21.22 -1.19 0.60
C ALA A 203 -22.69 -1.41 0.96
N VAL A 204 -23.61 -0.72 0.28
CA VAL A 204 -25.07 -0.87 0.46
C VAL A 204 -25.54 -2.26 0.05
N ASP A 205 -25.13 -2.72 -1.14
CA ASP A 205 -25.50 -4.06 -1.62
C ASP A 205 -24.94 -5.15 -0.72
N PHE A 206 -23.71 -4.97 -0.24
CA PHE A 206 -23.07 -5.91 0.68
C PHE A 206 -23.81 -5.94 2.02
N TYR A 207 -24.16 -4.77 2.57
CA TYR A 207 -24.94 -4.68 3.80
C TYR A 207 -26.29 -5.39 3.68
N ASN A 208 -27.07 -5.03 2.65
CA ASN A 208 -28.41 -5.59 2.43
C ASN A 208 -28.37 -7.11 2.18
N GLY A 209 -27.40 -7.60 1.41
CA GLY A 209 -27.32 -9.00 1.02
C GLY A 209 -26.63 -9.93 2.03
N TYR A 210 -25.69 -9.42 2.82
CA TYR A 210 -24.78 -10.27 3.61
C TYR A 210 -24.73 -9.92 5.09
N MET A 211 -24.99 -8.66 5.48
CA MET A 211 -24.84 -8.21 6.88
C MET A 211 -26.17 -8.00 7.60
N HIS A 212 -27.28 -7.78 6.90
CA HIS A 212 -28.57 -7.44 7.51
C HIS A 212 -29.01 -8.41 8.63
N SER A 213 -28.83 -9.72 8.41
CA SER A 213 -29.17 -10.75 9.41
C SER A 213 -28.28 -10.73 10.65
N CYS A 214 -27.08 -10.16 10.58
CA CYS A 214 -26.18 -10.07 11.72
C CYS A 214 -26.64 -9.01 12.72
N PHE A 215 -27.37 -7.98 12.28
CA PHE A 215 -27.89 -6.90 13.13
C PHE A 215 -29.32 -7.14 13.65
N GLN A 216 -29.96 -8.24 13.23
CA GLN A 216 -31.27 -8.66 13.76
C GLN A 216 -31.15 -9.54 15.01
N LYS A 217 -29.94 -10.05 15.33
CA LYS A 217 -29.66 -10.88 16.50
C LYS A 217 -29.10 -10.02 17.65
N ASN A 218 -29.22 -10.49 18.89
CA ASN A 218 -28.80 -9.80 20.12
C ASN A 218 -27.45 -9.06 20.00
N SER A 219 -27.38 -7.83 20.53
CA SER A 219 -26.25 -6.89 20.39
C SER A 219 -24.88 -7.46 20.79
N ARG A 220 -24.83 -8.39 21.76
CA ARG A 220 -23.56 -9.00 22.24
C ARG A 220 -22.87 -9.92 21.22
N THR A 221 -23.61 -10.52 20.29
CA THR A 221 -23.05 -11.48 19.29
C THR A 221 -22.75 -10.85 17.93
N VAL A 222 -23.23 -9.63 17.68
CA VAL A 222 -23.10 -8.94 16.39
C VAL A 222 -21.65 -8.76 15.97
N HIS A 223 -20.78 -8.34 16.90
CA HIS A 223 -19.35 -8.13 16.63
C HIS A 223 -18.56 -9.43 16.40
N GLN A 224 -19.10 -10.57 16.86
CA GLN A 224 -18.50 -11.88 16.60
C GLN A 224 -18.96 -12.48 15.26
N GLU A 225 -20.24 -12.30 14.88
CA GLU A 225 -20.79 -12.83 13.63
C GLU A 225 -20.50 -11.92 12.41
N CYS A 226 -20.48 -10.60 12.60
CA CYS A 226 -20.34 -9.59 11.54
C CYS A 226 -18.91 -9.06 11.46
N ARG A 227 -17.98 -9.95 11.14
CA ARG A 227 -16.54 -9.66 11.20
C ARG A 227 -15.80 -10.05 9.94
N PHE A 228 -14.90 -9.18 9.50
CA PHE A 228 -13.80 -9.57 8.64
C PHE A 228 -12.74 -10.32 9.45
N GLN A 229 -12.13 -11.33 8.84
CA GLN A 229 -11.07 -12.12 9.46
C GLN A 229 -9.80 -12.05 8.61
N THR A 230 -8.65 -12.00 9.28
CA THR A 230 -7.35 -11.99 8.59
C THR A 230 -7.19 -13.22 7.71
N LEU A 231 -7.01 -12.99 6.41
CA LEU A 231 -6.73 -14.05 5.44
C LEU A 231 -5.29 -14.53 5.61
N LYS A 232 -5.12 -15.81 5.94
CA LYS A 232 -3.81 -16.47 5.93
C LYS A 232 -3.67 -17.24 4.63
N LEU A 233 -2.88 -16.71 3.69
CA LEU A 233 -2.50 -17.49 2.51
C LEU A 233 -1.61 -18.64 2.97
N SER A 234 -1.97 -19.88 2.64
CA SER A 234 -1.10 -21.02 2.88
C SER A 234 0.19 -20.85 2.06
N THR A 235 1.34 -21.10 2.68
CA THR A 235 2.67 -21.02 2.07
C THR A 235 2.94 -22.13 1.04
N THR A 236 1.91 -22.82 0.55
CA THR A 236 2.05 -24.04 -0.26
C THR A 236 2.33 -23.70 -1.73
N LYS A 237 3.62 -23.45 -2.02
CA LYS A 237 4.41 -23.81 -3.23
C LYS A 237 5.52 -22.77 -3.45
N LYS A 238 6.62 -22.88 -2.69
CA LYS A 238 7.89 -22.22 -3.04
C LYS A 238 9.13 -23.01 -2.60
N THR A 239 9.08 -24.34 -2.66
CA THR A 239 10.19 -25.21 -2.24
C THR A 239 10.77 -26.11 -3.33
N LEU A 240 10.53 -25.82 -4.62
CA LEU A 240 11.06 -26.67 -5.71
C LEU A 240 11.68 -25.91 -6.91
N LYS A 241 12.02 -24.62 -6.78
CA LYS A 241 12.68 -23.90 -7.89
C LYS A 241 13.75 -22.87 -7.50
N GLU A 242 14.28 -22.92 -6.28
CA GLU A 242 15.40 -22.06 -5.83
C GLU A 242 16.65 -22.91 -5.46
N ARG A 243 16.80 -24.11 -6.04
CA ARG A 243 18.03 -24.92 -5.95
C ARG A 243 18.84 -25.00 -7.25
N GLU A 244 18.45 -24.25 -8.29
CA GLU A 244 19.25 -24.09 -9.49
C GLU A 244 19.11 -22.63 -9.95
N ILE A 245 20.12 -21.81 -9.62
CA ILE A 245 20.74 -20.68 -10.35
C ILE A 245 21.76 -20.03 -9.41
#